data_AF-A0A0N7HWT4-F1
#
_entry.id   AF-A0A0N7HWT4-F1
#
_cell.length_a   1.000
_cell.length_b   1.000
_cell.length_c   1.000
_cell.angle_alpha   90.00
_cell.angle_beta   90.00
_cell.angle_gamma   90.00
#
_symmetry.space_group_name_H-M   'P 1'
#
loop_
_entity.id
_entity.type
_entity.pdbx_description
1 polymer ?
#
loop_
_entity_poly.entity_id
_entity_poly.type
_entity_poly.pdbx_seq_one_letter_code
_entity_poly.pdbx_strand_id
1 'polypeptide(L)'
;MIHLKEALGLVKPGFSILTDLRYLEEYSPSIRQMHIEAQKLTIEAGICQLAEVHDLKTSINQLAMAMAEESGIPLNIFDSMQDAEAWLSELQKK
;
A
#
# COMPACT_ATOMS: atom_id res chain seq x y z
N MET A 1 2.11 -13.72 8.66
CA MET A 1 1.51 -13.79 7.31
C MET A 1 0.21 -14.57 7.18
N ILE A 2 -0.17 -15.45 8.13
CA ILE A 2 -1.40 -16.26 8.01
C ILE A 2 -2.66 -15.39 7.84
N HIS A 3 -2.85 -14.39 8.70
CA HIS A 3 -4.03 -13.51 8.64
C HIS A 3 -4.12 -12.68 7.36
N LEU A 4 -3.00 -12.28 6.75
CA LEU A 4 -3.05 -11.60 5.46
C LEU A 4 -3.61 -12.52 4.39
N LYS A 5 -3.13 -13.76 4.30
CA LYS A 5 -3.61 -14.73 3.30
C LYS A 5 -5.09 -15.04 3.48
N GLU A 6 -5.55 -15.16 4.73
CA GLU A 6 -6.98 -15.34 5.04
C GLU A 6 -7.81 -14.15 4.58
N ALA A 7 -7.39 -12.92 4.92
CA ALA A 7 -8.09 -11.69 4.51
C ALA A 7 -8.12 -11.54 2.97
N LEU A 8 -6.99 -11.79 2.30
CA LEU A 8 -6.89 -11.74 0.84
C LEU A 8 -7.77 -12.80 0.15
N GLY A 9 -8.07 -13.93 0.82
CA GLY A 9 -9.01 -14.93 0.31
C GLY A 9 -10.48 -14.51 0.38
N LEU A 10 -10.81 -13.46 1.14
CA LEU A 10 -12.18 -12.96 1.30
C LEU A 10 -12.51 -11.76 0.41
N VAL A 11 -11.49 -11.09 -0.14
CA VAL A 11 -11.68 -9.96 -1.04
C VAL A 11 -11.86 -10.44 -2.48
N LYS A 12 -12.56 -9.63 -3.29
CA LYS A 12 -12.66 -9.87 -4.74
C LYS A 12 -11.51 -9.16 -5.45
N PRO A 13 -10.90 -9.75 -6.49
CA PRO A 13 -9.94 -9.06 -7.34
C PRO A 13 -10.48 -7.73 -7.86
N GLY A 14 -9.61 -6.74 -8.03
CA GLY A 14 -9.94 -5.35 -8.32
C GLY A 14 -10.13 -4.47 -7.07
N PHE A 15 -9.85 -5.00 -5.87
CA PHE A 15 -9.88 -4.22 -4.64
C PHE A 15 -8.72 -3.21 -4.58
N SER A 16 -8.86 -2.18 -3.75
CA SER A 16 -7.79 -1.22 -3.45
C SER A 16 -7.55 -1.15 -1.95
N ILE A 17 -6.35 -0.72 -1.57
CA ILE A 17 -5.97 -0.50 -0.16
C ILE A 17 -5.62 0.97 0.02
N LEU A 18 -6.07 1.54 1.13
CA LEU A 18 -5.63 2.85 1.63
C LEU A 18 -4.96 2.65 2.99
N THR A 19 -3.74 3.15 3.12
CA THR A 19 -2.95 3.06 4.36
C THR A 19 -2.52 4.44 4.81
N ASP A 20 -2.74 4.75 6.08
CA ASP A 20 -2.21 5.97 6.71
C ASP A 20 -0.88 5.66 7.40
N LEU A 21 0.20 6.27 6.90
CA LEU A 21 1.58 6.10 7.36
C LEU A 21 2.17 7.40 7.90
N ARG A 22 1.37 8.44 8.15
CA ARG A 22 1.87 9.76 8.60
C ARG A 22 2.61 9.72 9.94
N TYR A 23 2.33 8.71 10.76
CA TYR A 23 2.96 8.51 12.07
C TYR A 23 4.06 7.46 12.07
N LEU A 24 4.39 6.88 10.91
CA LEU A 24 5.47 5.92 10.82
C LEU A 24 6.81 6.67 10.76
N GLU A 25 7.69 6.40 11.71
CA GLU A 25 9.00 7.07 11.78
C GLU A 25 10.11 6.29 11.08
N GLU A 26 10.07 4.96 11.13
CA GLU A 26 11.09 4.09 10.53
C GLU A 26 10.58 2.69 10.19
N TYR A 27 11.24 2.04 9.23
CA TYR A 27 11.13 0.61 8.98
C TYR A 27 12.41 -0.08 9.43
N SER A 28 12.32 -1.06 10.33
CA SER A 28 13.43 -1.98 10.53
C SER A 28 13.61 -2.87 9.29
N PRO A 29 14.83 -3.39 9.01
CA PRO A 29 15.07 -4.23 7.84
C PRO A 29 14.16 -5.46 7.74
N SER A 30 13.83 -6.09 8.87
CA SER A 30 12.95 -7.25 8.89
C SER A 30 11.49 -6.89 8.57
N ILE A 31 11.02 -5.72 9.03
CA ILE A 31 9.67 -5.23 8.71
C ILE A 31 9.58 -4.81 7.24
N ARG A 32 10.66 -4.23 6.68
CA ARG A 32 10.75 -3.92 5.24
C ARG A 32 10.58 -5.19 4.39
N GLN A 33 11.33 -6.24 4.69
CA GLN A 33 11.23 -7.52 3.99
C GLN A 33 9.82 -8.10 4.08
N MET A 34 9.22 -8.05 5.28
CA MET A 34 7.86 -8.51 5.51
C MET A 34 6.83 -7.72 4.68
N HIS A 35 6.99 -6.40 4.56
CA HIS A 35 6.11 -5.56 3.74
C HIS A 35 6.22 -5.92 2.26
N ILE A 36 7.42 -6.13 1.73
CA ILE A 36 7.62 -6.53 0.33
C ILE A 36 6.92 -7.87 0.05
N GLU A 37 7.04 -8.85 0.95
CA GLU A 37 6.34 -10.13 0.83
C GLU A 37 4.80 -9.97 0.89
N ALA A 38 4.31 -9.11 1.79
CA ALA A 38 2.89 -8.80 1.89
C ALA A 38 2.36 -8.11 0.61
N GLN A 39 3.12 -7.18 0.03
CA GLN A 39 2.79 -6.52 -1.22
C GLN A 39 2.70 -7.52 -2.38
N LYS A 40 3.65 -8.47 -2.48
CA LYS A 40 3.62 -9.55 -3.49
C LYS A 40 2.36 -10.41 -3.37
N LEU A 41 2.00 -10.84 -2.16
CA LEU A 41 0.75 -11.59 -1.91
C LEU A 41 -0.50 -10.78 -2.29
N THR A 42 -0.46 -9.47 -2.06
CA THR A 42 -1.56 -8.56 -2.37
C THR A 42 -1.73 -8.38 -3.89
N ILE A 43 -0.63 -8.36 -4.65
CA ILE A 43 -0.64 -8.38 -6.11
C ILE A 43 -1.24 -9.69 -6.62
N GLU A 44 -0.81 -10.84 -6.09
CA GLU A 44 -1.36 -12.15 -6.46
C GLU A 44 -2.87 -12.25 -6.22
N ALA A 45 -3.37 -11.59 -5.18
CA ALA A 45 -4.80 -11.49 -4.87
C ALA A 45 -5.58 -10.56 -5.81
N GLY A 46 -4.89 -9.79 -6.66
CA GLY A 46 -5.49 -8.94 -7.68
C GLY A 46 -5.82 -7.52 -7.23
N ILE A 47 -4.94 -6.88 -6.44
CA ILE A 47 -5.10 -5.45 -6.11
C ILE A 47 -5.12 -4.58 -7.38
N CYS A 48 -5.97 -3.56 -7.38
CA CYS A 48 -6.02 -2.51 -8.38
C CYS A 48 -4.99 -1.41 -8.09
N GLN A 49 -5.07 -0.80 -6.90
CA GLN A 49 -4.16 0.27 -6.46
C GLN A 49 -3.94 0.21 -4.94
N LEU A 50 -2.73 0.58 -4.52
CA LEU A 50 -2.38 0.91 -3.15
C LEU A 50 -2.19 2.43 -3.04
N ALA A 51 -2.97 3.07 -2.19
CA ALA A 51 -2.79 4.47 -1.82
C ALA A 51 -2.18 4.54 -0.41
N GLU A 52 -1.11 5.31 -0.26
CA GLU A 52 -0.50 5.55 1.04
C GLU A 52 -0.45 7.05 1.35
N VAL A 53 -0.79 7.40 2.58
CA VAL A 53 -0.72 8.79 3.07
C VAL A 53 0.48 8.95 3.98
N HIS A 54 1.38 9.87 3.64
CA HIS A 54 2.67 10.07 4.31
C HIS A 54 2.81 11.51 4.84
N ASP A 55 3.64 11.71 5.87
CA ASP A 55 4.19 13.04 6.15
C ASP A 55 5.39 13.26 5.22
N LEU A 56 5.22 14.16 4.24
CA LEU A 56 6.23 14.49 3.23
C LEU A 56 7.50 15.14 3.80
N LYS A 57 7.52 15.47 5.10
CA LYS A 57 8.72 15.94 5.79
C LYS A 57 9.69 14.81 6.15
N THR A 58 9.25 13.56 6.07
CA THR A 58 10.05 12.36 6.37
C THR A 58 10.54 11.68 5.09
N SER A 59 11.53 10.81 5.19
CA SER A 59 12.03 9.99 4.07
C SER A 59 11.25 8.67 3.88
N ILE A 60 10.15 8.49 4.62
CA ILE A 60 9.39 7.23 4.63
C ILE A 60 8.70 6.98 3.30
N ASN A 61 8.25 8.04 2.63
CA ASN A 61 7.72 7.96 1.27
C ASN A 61 8.76 7.40 0.27
N GLN A 62 10.03 7.81 0.36
CA GLN A 62 11.10 7.30 -0.51
C GLN A 62 11.35 5.81 -0.27
N LEU A 63 11.32 5.38 1.00
CA LEU A 63 11.43 3.97 1.36
C LEU A 63 10.24 3.16 0.84
N ALA A 64 9.02 3.69 0.95
CA ALA A 64 7.81 3.07 0.43
C ALA A 64 7.87 2.91 -1.10
N MET A 65 8.34 3.93 -1.82
CA MET A 65 8.57 3.86 -3.27
C MET A 65 9.59 2.77 -3.63
N ALA A 66 10.71 2.67 -2.90
CA ALA A 66 11.70 1.64 -3.14
C ALA A 66 11.17 0.22 -2.86
N MET A 67 10.34 0.05 -1.82
CA MET A 67 9.65 -1.23 -1.58
C MET A 67 8.65 -1.56 -2.68
N ALA A 68 7.91 -0.56 -3.18
CA ALA A 68 6.94 -0.75 -4.25
C ALA A 68 7.60 -1.08 -5.58
N GLU A 69 8.75 -0.48 -5.89
CA GLU A 69 9.58 -0.84 -7.05
C GLU A 69 10.05 -2.30 -6.94
N GLU A 70 10.47 -2.74 -5.75
CA GLU A 70 10.94 -4.10 -5.52
C GLU A 70 9.81 -5.15 -5.56
N SER A 71 8.62 -4.82 -5.06
CA SER A 71 7.47 -5.73 -5.04
C SER A 71 6.65 -5.70 -6.33
N GLY A 72 6.69 -4.59 -7.07
CA GLY A 72 5.87 -4.32 -8.25
C GLY A 72 4.45 -3.85 -7.91
N ILE A 73 4.14 -3.48 -6.67
CA ILE A 73 2.79 -3.07 -6.29
C ILE A 73 2.44 -1.71 -6.91
N PRO A 74 1.21 -1.50 -7.42
CA PRO A 74 0.80 -0.21 -7.97
C PRO A 74 0.54 0.79 -6.84
N LEU A 75 1.60 1.46 -6.38
CA LEU A 75 1.58 2.44 -5.30
C LEU A 75 1.35 3.86 -5.83
N ASN A 76 0.50 4.62 -5.14
CA ASN A 76 0.42 6.07 -5.22
C ASN A 76 0.51 6.69 -3.82
N ILE A 77 1.24 7.80 -3.70
CA ILE A 77 1.50 8.48 -2.43
C ILE A 77 0.74 9.80 -2.39
N PHE A 78 0.17 10.07 -1.23
CA PHE A 78 -0.58 11.28 -0.91
C PHE A 78 -0.09 11.87 0.42
N ASP A 79 -0.40 13.13 0.70
CA ASP A 79 -0.20 13.79 1.99
C ASP A 79 -1.52 14.06 2.74
N SER A 80 -2.64 13.65 2.12
CA SER A 80 -4.00 13.92 2.52
C SER A 80 -4.84 12.65 2.37
N MET A 81 -5.56 12.28 3.44
CA MET A 81 -6.50 11.16 3.41
C MET A 81 -7.65 11.43 2.44
N GLN A 82 -8.12 12.68 2.41
CA GLN A 82 -9.24 13.09 1.57
C GLN A 82 -8.92 12.94 0.09
N ASP A 83 -7.73 13.34 -0.33
CA ASP A 83 -7.32 13.24 -1.74
C ASP A 83 -7.09 11.79 -2.16
N ALA A 84 -6.51 10.97 -1.27
CA ALA A 84 -6.33 9.54 -1.52
C ALA A 84 -7.67 8.80 -1.67
N GLU A 85 -8.64 9.07 -0.78
CA GLU A 85 -9.99 8.49 -0.85
C GLU A 85 -10.76 8.94 -2.10
N ALA A 86 -10.67 10.23 -2.45
CA ALA A 86 -11.31 10.78 -3.64
C ALA A 86 -10.76 10.10 -4.90
N TRP A 87 -9.44 10.00 -5.03
CA TRP A 87 -8.78 9.37 -6.17
C TRP A 87 -9.14 7.88 -6.30
N LEU A 88 -9.14 7.11 -5.21
CA LEU A 88 -9.58 5.71 -5.22
C LEU A 88 -11.04 5.57 -5.66
N SER A 89 -11.91 6.49 -5.23
CA SER A 89 -13.33 6.49 -5.58
C SER A 89 -13.57 6.78 -7.07
N GLU A 90 -12.71 7.58 -7.70
CA GLU A 90 -12.78 7.86 -9.15
C GLU A 90 -12.37 6.66 -10.00
N LEU A 91 -11.40 5.86 -9.53
CA LEU A 91 -10.97 4.64 -10.22
C LEU A 91 -12.07 3.58 -10.28
N GLN A 92 -12.92 3.48 -9.26
CA GLN A 92 -14.03 2.51 -9.24
C GLN A 92 -15.17 2.85 -10.22
N LYS A 93 -15.20 4.08 -10.75
CA LYS A 93 -16.24 4.55 -11.69
C LYS A 93 -15.89 4.31 -13.15
N LYS A 94 -14.68 3.84 -13.45
CA LYS A 94 -14.19 3.53 -14.79
C LYS A 94 -14.27 2.03 -15.07
#